data_AF-A0A242NL90-F1
#
_entry.id   AF-A0A242NL90-F1
#
_cell.length_a   1.000
_cell.length_b   1.000
_cell.length_c   1.000
_cell.angle_alpha   90.00
_cell.angle_beta   90.00
_cell.angle_gamma   90.00
#
_symmetry.space_group_name_H-M   'P 1'
#
loop_
_entity.id
_entity.type
_entity.pdbx_description
1 polymer ?
#
loop_
_entity_poly.entity_id
_entity_poly.type
_entity_poly.pdbx_seq_one_letter_code
_entity_poly.pdbx_strand_id
1 'polypeptide(L)'
;MRFVNMNIVIIASVVFVLQSILSLMQIRYYQRYMYNITQQYSNSKNYHLYSSIERKKLGSSAIVVMVIDENKMVKECQLLKGKSIFAKFKPLTRFYGCHLSQILTNLKEESETRKLSLEERAIIKMGTNQLPV
;
A
#
# COMPACT_ATOMS: atom_id res chain seq x y z
N MET A 1 45.81 -1.06 10.37
CA MET A 1 44.69 -0.26 9.80
C MET A 1 44.33 -0.62 8.35
N ARG A 2 45.24 -1.11 7.50
CA ARG A 2 45.00 -1.40 6.06
C ARG A 2 44.05 -2.58 5.75
N PHE A 3 44.05 -3.63 6.58
CA PHE A 3 43.20 -4.83 6.37
C PHE A 3 41.72 -4.61 6.65
N VAL A 4 41.38 -3.67 7.54
CA VAL A 4 39.97 -3.37 7.91
C VAL A 4 39.21 -2.80 6.70
N ASN A 5 39.87 -1.99 5.87
CA ASN A 5 39.25 -1.39 4.69
C ASN A 5 38.88 -2.43 3.62
N MET A 6 39.73 -3.45 3.41
CA MET A 6 39.47 -4.48 2.39
C MET A 6 38.27 -5.37 2.78
N ASN A 7 38.16 -5.74 4.06
CA ASN A 7 37.03 -6.53 4.55
C ASN A 7 35.71 -5.75 4.46
N ILE A 8 35.71 -4.45 4.76
CA ILE A 8 34.52 -3.60 4.62
C ILE A 8 34.06 -3.52 3.17
N VAL A 9 34.98 -3.40 2.21
CA VAL A 9 34.65 -3.37 0.77
C VAL A 9 33.99 -4.67 0.31
N ILE A 10 34.51 -5.83 0.76
CA ILE A 10 33.92 -7.14 0.44
C ILE A 10 32.52 -7.26 1.04
N ILE A 11 32.35 -6.91 2.32
CA ILE A 11 31.05 -6.95 3.00
C ILE A 11 30.05 -6.01 2.30
N ALA A 12 30.47 -4.79 1.98
CA ALA A 12 29.63 -3.81 1.29
C ALA A 12 29.20 -4.32 -0.09
N SER A 13 30.10 -4.94 -0.85
CA SER A 13 29.78 -5.53 -2.15
C SER A 13 28.75 -6.65 -2.04
N VAL A 14 28.93 -7.58 -1.09
CA VAL A 14 27.97 -8.66 -0.84
C VAL A 14 26.60 -8.12 -0.42
N VAL A 15 26.57 -7.13 0.47
CA VAL A 15 25.33 -6.45 0.89
C VAL A 15 24.65 -5.77 -0.30
N PHE A 16 25.41 -5.12 -1.19
CA PHE A 16 24.86 -4.44 -2.36
C PHE A 16 24.24 -5.41 -3.37
N VAL A 17 24.90 -6.55 -3.61
CA VAL A 17 24.37 -7.63 -4.46
C VAL A 17 23.10 -8.20 -3.84
N LEU A 18 23.11 -8.50 -2.54
CA LEU A 18 21.93 -9.03 -1.84
C LEU A 18 20.76 -8.03 -1.88
N GLN A 19 21.03 -6.75 -1.63
CA GLN A 19 20.03 -5.67 -1.70
C GLN A 19 19.41 -5.58 -3.11
N SER A 20 20.23 -5.71 -4.15
CA SER A 20 19.77 -5.67 -5.54
C SER A 20 18.84 -6.84 -5.87
N ILE A 21 19.19 -8.07 -5.45
CA ILE A 21 18.35 -9.26 -5.62
C ILE A 21 17.01 -9.10 -4.90
N LEU A 22 17.05 -8.61 -3.66
CA LEU A 22 15.86 -8.34 -2.86
C LEU A 22 14.95 -7.28 -3.50
N SER A 23 15.50 -6.24 -4.10
CA SER A 23 14.74 -5.25 -4.88
C SER A 23 14.06 -5.85 -6.11
N LEU A 24 14.72 -6.76 -6.82
CA LEU A 24 14.10 -7.47 -7.95
C LEU A 24 12.95 -8.37 -7.49
N MET A 25 13.11 -9.05 -6.35
CA MET A 25 12.03 -9.85 -5.74
C MET A 25 10.82 -8.98 -5.35
N GLN A 26 11.06 -7.79 -4.80
CA GLN A 26 9.99 -6.82 -4.51
C GLN A 26 9.17 -6.46 -5.75
N ILE A 27 9.85 -6.12 -6.85
CA ILE A 27 9.19 -5.70 -8.08
C ILE A 27 8.30 -6.83 -8.59
N ARG A 28 8.84 -8.06 -8.63
CA ARG A 28 8.07 -9.24 -9.06
C ARG A 28 6.90 -9.54 -8.14
N TYR A 29 7.06 -9.41 -6.82
CA TYR A 29 5.97 -9.59 -5.88
C TYR A 29 4.85 -8.56 -6.10
N TYR A 30 5.20 -7.27 -6.27
CA TYR A 30 4.23 -6.21 -6.54
C TYR A 30 3.49 -6.46 -7.85
N GLN A 31 4.22 -6.75 -8.93
CA GLN A 31 3.63 -7.06 -10.24
C GLN A 31 2.69 -8.26 -10.16
N ARG A 32 3.12 -9.35 -9.51
CA ARG A 32 2.30 -10.57 -9.37
C ARG A 32 1.06 -10.34 -8.52
N TYR A 33 1.18 -9.58 -7.44
CA TYR A 33 0.06 -9.26 -6.58
C TYR A 33 -0.96 -8.35 -7.28
N MET A 34 -0.50 -7.31 -7.98
CA MET A 34 -1.36 -6.47 -8.80
C MET A 34 -2.03 -7.27 -9.92
N TYR A 35 -1.28 -8.13 -10.61
CA TYR A 35 -1.83 -9.01 -11.63
C TYR A 35 -2.90 -9.96 -11.07
N ASN A 36 -2.67 -10.56 -9.90
CA ASN A 36 -3.63 -11.45 -9.27
C ASN A 36 -4.91 -10.71 -8.86
N ILE A 37 -4.79 -9.53 -8.24
CA ILE A 37 -5.97 -8.75 -7.85
C ILE A 37 -6.71 -8.29 -9.11
N THR A 38 -6.02 -7.76 -10.11
CA THR A 38 -6.66 -7.37 -11.36
C THR A 38 -7.33 -8.56 -12.03
N GLN A 39 -6.72 -9.75 -12.09
CA GLN A 39 -7.39 -10.94 -12.61
C GLN A 39 -8.62 -11.35 -11.80
N GLN A 40 -8.52 -11.36 -10.47
CA GLN A 40 -9.59 -11.80 -9.58
C GLN A 40 -10.84 -10.92 -9.71
N TYR A 41 -10.67 -9.64 -10.01
CA TYR A 41 -11.76 -8.68 -10.17
C TYR A 41 -12.08 -8.28 -11.62
N SER A 42 -11.18 -8.51 -12.58
CA SER A 42 -11.40 -8.24 -14.01
C SER A 42 -12.50 -9.11 -14.61
N ASN A 43 -12.80 -10.27 -14.00
CA ASN A 43 -13.86 -11.15 -14.47
C ASN A 43 -15.26 -10.72 -13.99
N SER A 44 -15.31 -9.74 -13.08
CA SER A 44 -16.53 -9.27 -12.47
C SER A 44 -16.76 -7.82 -12.88
N LYS A 45 -17.57 -7.60 -13.93
CA LYS A 45 -17.83 -6.30 -14.59
C LYS A 45 -18.27 -5.14 -13.68
N ASN A 46 -18.61 -5.43 -12.43
CA ASN A 46 -19.28 -4.53 -11.50
C ASN A 46 -18.38 -4.12 -10.32
N TYR A 47 -17.09 -4.47 -10.35
CA TYR A 47 -16.15 -4.10 -9.29
C TYR A 47 -15.13 -3.08 -9.79
N HIS A 48 -15.01 -1.99 -9.04
CA HIS A 48 -14.04 -0.94 -9.28
C HIS A 48 -12.88 -1.09 -8.30
N LEU A 49 -11.67 -1.16 -8.84
CA LEU A 49 -10.44 -1.25 -8.06
C LEU A 49 -9.83 0.14 -7.92
N TYR A 50 -9.75 0.59 -6.68
CA TYR A 50 -9.16 1.85 -6.29
C TYR A 50 -7.83 1.59 -5.61
N SER A 51 -6.79 2.32 -5.99
CA SER A 51 -5.53 2.26 -5.25
C SER A 51 -4.96 3.65 -5.01
N SER A 52 -4.32 3.83 -3.86
CA SER A 52 -3.65 5.08 -3.51
C SER A 52 -2.37 4.81 -2.73
N ILE A 53 -1.45 5.76 -2.83
CA ILE A 53 -0.15 5.69 -2.19
C ILE A 53 0.05 6.96 -1.36
N GLU A 54 0.37 6.76 -0.09
CA GLU A 54 0.78 7.81 0.83
C GLU A 54 2.21 7.57 1.31
N ARG A 55 3.07 8.58 1.14
CA ARG A 55 4.51 8.50 1.47
C ARG A 55 4.86 9.60 2.46
N LYS A 56 5.50 9.23 3.58
CA LYS A 56 6.18 10.22 4.43
C LYS A 56 7.52 10.59 3.82
N LYS A 57 7.97 11.84 4.08
CA LYS A 57 9.33 12.31 3.74
C LYS A 57 10.44 11.38 4.25
N LEU A 58 10.22 10.69 5.38
CA LEU A 58 11.17 9.76 6.01
C LEU A 58 10.70 8.29 5.89
N GLY A 59 10.83 7.73 4.68
CA GLY A 59 10.93 6.29 4.38
C GLY A 59 9.69 5.41 4.54
N SER A 60 8.68 5.79 5.33
CA SER A 60 7.45 5.00 5.47
C SER A 60 6.46 5.30 4.36
N SER A 61 5.99 4.27 3.68
CA SER A 61 4.88 4.35 2.74
C SER A 61 3.73 3.43 3.16
N ALA A 62 2.53 3.83 2.78
CA ALA A 62 1.33 3.03 2.84
C ALA A 62 0.67 3.03 1.45
N ILE A 63 0.41 1.85 0.92
CA ILE A 63 -0.37 1.63 -0.30
C ILE A 63 -1.66 0.98 0.14
N VAL A 64 -2.79 1.58 -0.22
CA VAL A 64 -4.11 1.00 0.00
C VAL A 64 -4.67 0.61 -1.35
N VAL A 65 -5.19 -0.60 -1.43
CA VAL A 65 -5.93 -1.13 -2.57
C VAL A 65 -7.31 -1.51 -2.05
N MET A 66 -8.35 -0.93 -2.60
CA MET A 66 -9.73 -1.14 -2.19
C MET A 66 -10.56 -1.54 -3.39
N VAL A 67 -11.39 -2.55 -3.21
CA VAL A 67 -12.33 -3.03 -4.20
C VAL A 67 -13.73 -2.64 -3.75
N ILE A 68 -14.43 -1.94 -4.63
CA ILE A 68 -15.73 -1.36 -4.36
C ILE A 68 -16.73 -1.92 -5.37
N ASP A 69 -17.90 -2.31 -4.89
CA ASP A 69 -19.03 -2.75 -5.70
C ASP A 69 -19.79 -1.54 -6.30
N GLU A 70 -20.72 -1.77 -7.23
CA GLU A 70 -21.57 -0.73 -7.84
C GLU A 70 -22.32 0.11 -6.81
N ASN A 71 -22.71 -0.52 -5.71
CA ASN A 71 -23.39 0.11 -4.57
C ASN A 71 -22.46 0.95 -3.67
N LYS A 72 -21.23 1.25 -4.12
CA LYS A 72 -20.19 1.96 -3.35
C LYS A 72 -19.82 1.29 -2.02
N MET A 73 -20.06 -0.03 -1.93
CA MET A 73 -19.76 -0.86 -0.77
C MET A 73 -18.38 -1.47 -0.91
N VAL A 74 -17.55 -1.34 0.14
CA VAL A 74 -16.22 -1.91 0.17
C VAL A 74 -16.30 -3.42 0.33
N LYS A 75 -15.81 -4.16 -0.65
CA LYS A 75 -15.80 -5.62 -0.64
C LYS A 75 -14.48 -6.17 -0.13
N GLU A 76 -13.40 -5.57 -0.58
CA GLU A 76 -12.07 -5.83 -0.06
C GLU A 76 -11.28 -4.54 0.11
N CYS A 77 -10.39 -4.56 1.09
CA CYS A 77 -9.42 -3.52 1.34
C CYS A 77 -8.14 -4.20 1.78
N GLN A 78 -7.03 -3.89 1.11
CA GLN A 78 -5.72 -4.43 1.38
C GLN A 78 -4.72 -3.29 1.55
N LEU A 79 -3.90 -3.41 2.59
CA LEU A 79 -2.92 -2.42 2.99
C LEU A 79 -1.52 -3.01 2.88
N LEU A 80 -0.65 -2.35 2.14
CA LEU A 80 0.80 -2.56 2.21
C LEU A 80 1.41 -1.37 2.93
N LYS A 81 1.93 -1.61 4.14
CA LYS A 81 2.54 -0.57 5.00
C LYS A 81 3.95 -0.97 5.39
N GLY A 82 4.93 -0.10 5.17
CA GLY A 82 6.30 -0.36 5.57
C GLY A 82 7.35 0.57 4.98
N LYS A 83 8.60 0.36 5.39
CA LYS A 83 9.80 1.05 4.87
C LYS A 83 10.65 0.15 3.96
N SER A 84 10.27 -1.12 3.78
CA SER A 84 11.19 -2.19 3.37
C SER A 84 10.57 -3.15 2.36
N ILE A 85 11.45 -3.91 1.70
CA ILE A 85 11.23 -5.09 0.86
C ILE A 85 10.36 -6.19 1.46
N PHE A 86 10.19 -6.17 2.78
CA PHE A 86 9.34 -7.12 3.49
C PHE A 86 7.91 -6.61 3.70
N ALA A 87 7.57 -5.40 3.24
CA ALA A 87 6.20 -4.91 3.30
C ALA A 87 5.33 -5.78 2.40
N LYS A 88 4.37 -6.49 3.02
CA LYS A 88 3.38 -7.31 2.34
C LYS A 88 2.02 -6.66 2.45
N PHE A 89 1.17 -6.93 1.47
CA PHE A 89 -0.24 -6.60 1.56
C PHE A 89 -0.88 -7.44 2.67
N LYS A 90 -1.66 -6.78 3.51
CA LYS A 90 -2.47 -7.38 4.56
C LYS A 90 -3.92 -6.95 4.37
N PRO A 91 -4.89 -7.86 4.57
CA PRO A 91 -6.29 -7.48 4.53
C PRO A 91 -6.61 -6.50 5.66
N LEU A 92 -7.29 -5.41 5.33
CA LEU A 92 -7.75 -4.38 6.25
C LEU A 92 -9.27 -4.53 6.44
N THR A 93 -9.64 -5.57 7.18
CA THR A 93 -11.03 -6.01 7.38
C THR A 93 -11.93 -4.98 8.06
N ARG A 94 -11.35 -4.00 8.77
CA ARG A 94 -12.07 -2.90 9.45
C ARG A 94 -13.03 -2.14 8.52
N PHE A 95 -12.76 -2.12 7.22
CA PHE A 95 -13.54 -1.38 6.23
C PHE A 95 -14.45 -2.27 5.37
N TYR A 96 -14.48 -3.58 5.60
CA TYR A 96 -15.23 -4.51 4.76
C TYR A 96 -16.73 -4.36 5.04
N GLY A 97 -17.52 -4.31 3.98
CA GLY A 97 -18.97 -4.11 4.06
C GLY A 97 -19.39 -2.69 4.46
N CYS A 98 -18.47 -1.74 4.58
CA CYS A 98 -18.82 -0.34 4.84
C CYS A 98 -19.01 0.43 3.54
N HIS A 99 -19.90 1.42 3.56
CA HIS A 99 -20.10 2.34 2.44
C HIS A 99 -18.93 3.32 2.35
N LEU A 100 -18.36 3.51 1.16
CA LEU A 100 -17.16 4.35 0.96
C LEU A 100 -17.35 5.76 1.53
N SER A 101 -18.50 6.40 1.26
CA SER A 101 -18.76 7.77 1.74
C SER A 101 -18.75 7.85 3.27
N GLN A 102 -19.28 6.84 3.97
CA GLN A 102 -19.32 6.83 5.43
C GLN A 102 -17.91 6.68 6.01
N ILE A 103 -17.07 5.84 5.40
CA ILE A 103 -15.66 5.71 5.79
C ILE A 103 -14.95 7.07 5.64
N LEU A 104 -15.14 7.74 4.51
CA LEU A 104 -14.49 9.02 4.23
C LEU A 104 -14.96 10.12 5.17
N THR A 105 -16.26 10.19 5.47
CA THR A 105 -16.81 11.15 6.44
C THR A 105 -16.24 10.92 7.84
N ASN A 106 -16.32 9.69 8.35
CA ASN A 106 -15.78 9.33 9.66
C ASN A 106 -14.28 9.65 9.76
N LEU A 107 -13.50 9.30 8.73
CA LEU A 107 -12.07 9.59 8.74
C LEU A 107 -11.75 11.09 8.63
N LYS A 108 -12.60 11.89 7.97
CA LYS A 108 -12.46 13.36 7.94
C LYS A 108 -12.77 13.97 9.31
N GLU A 109 -13.86 13.57 9.95
CA GLU A 109 -14.21 14.04 11.30
C GLU A 109 -13.14 13.62 12.33
N GLU A 110 -12.65 12.39 12.25
CA GLU A 110 -11.54 11.92 13.09
C GLU A 110 -10.24 12.67 12.79
N SER A 111 -10.06 13.24 11.61
CA SER A 111 -8.86 14.03 11.27
C SER A 111 -8.78 15.35 12.01
N GLU A 112 -9.92 15.90 12.41
CA GLU A 112 -10.02 17.15 13.17
C GLU A 112 -9.74 16.93 14.67
N THR A 113 -10.06 15.74 15.17
CA THR A 113 -9.93 15.38 16.59
C THR A 113 -8.65 14.61 16.91
N ARG A 114 -8.10 13.83 15.95
CA ARG A 114 -6.88 13.05 16.15
C ARG A 114 -5.98 13.01 14.92
N LYS A 115 -4.71 12.68 15.15
CA LYS A 115 -3.75 12.46 14.07
C LYS A 115 -4.06 11.15 13.33
N LEU A 116 -4.48 11.24 12.08
CA LEU A 116 -4.69 10.07 11.22
C LEU A 116 -3.41 9.28 10.97
N SER A 117 -3.56 7.95 10.96
CA SER A 117 -2.54 7.00 10.54
C SER A 117 -2.25 7.11 9.03
N LEU A 118 -1.21 6.41 8.57
CA LEU A 118 -0.79 6.48 7.15
C LEU A 118 -1.79 5.82 6.22
N GLU A 119 -2.34 4.69 6.66
CA GLU A 119 -3.38 3.94 5.96
C GLU A 119 -4.67 4.76 5.83
N GLU A 120 -5.09 5.47 6.88
CA GLU A 120 -6.28 6.31 6.84
C GLU A 120 -6.11 7.53 5.92
N ARG A 121 -4.92 8.14 5.92
CA ARG A 121 -4.57 9.21 4.96
C ARG A 121 -4.59 8.70 3.52
N ALA A 122 -4.08 7.50 3.27
CA ALA A 122 -4.14 6.88 1.95
C ALA A 122 -5.59 6.62 1.53
N ILE A 123 -6.47 6.17 2.43
CA ILE A 123 -7.90 5.98 2.16
C ILE A 123 -8.58 7.30 1.80
N ILE A 124 -8.37 8.37 2.58
CA ILE A 124 -8.95 9.68 2.28
C ILE A 124 -8.48 10.16 0.91
N LYS A 125 -7.18 10.07 0.63
CA LYS A 125 -6.59 10.47 -0.65
C LYS A 125 -7.14 9.67 -1.83
N MET A 126 -7.44 8.39 -1.62
CA MET A 126 -8.10 7.54 -2.61
C MET A 126 -9.51 8.06 -2.92
N GLY A 127 -10.30 8.34 -1.89
CA GLY A 127 -11.65 8.86 -2.03
C GLY A 127 -11.70 10.23 -2.71
N THR A 128 -10.82 11.16 -2.33
CA THR A 128 -10.80 12.52 -2.89
C THR A 128 -10.32 12.58 -4.34
N ASN A 129 -9.47 11.65 -4.78
CA ASN A 129 -9.00 11.62 -6.17
C ASN A 129 -10.00 10.99 -7.15
N GLN A 130 -11.01 10.26 -6.66
CA GLN A 130 -11.93 9.52 -7.52
C GLN A 130 -13.40 9.92 -7.39
N LEU A 131 -13.76 10.69 -6.35
CA LEU A 131 -14.99 11.47 -6.30
C LEU A 131 -14.61 12.92 -6.62
N PRO A 132 -14.69 13.38 -7.88
CA PRO A 132 -14.68 14.81 -8.14
C PRO A 132 -15.87 15.41 -7.39
N VAL A 133 -15.58 16.44 -6.59
CA VAL A 133 -16.59 17.33 -6.03
C VAL A 133 -17.35 17.99 -7.18
#